data_AF-A0A968FYQ3-F1
#
_entry.id   AF-A0A968FYQ3-F1
#
_cell.length_a   1.000
_cell.length_b   1.000
_cell.length_c   1.000
_cell.angle_alpha   90.00
_cell.angle_beta   90.00
_cell.angle_gamma   90.00
#
_symmetry.space_group_name_H-M   'P 1'
#
loop_
_entity.id
_entity.type
_entity.pdbx_description
1 polymer ?
#
loop_
_entity_poly.entity_id
_entity_poly.type
_entity_poly.pdbx_seq_one_letter_code
_entity_poly.pdbx_strand_id
1 'polypeptide(L)'
;IAYKFNPERAETRLKDISIQVGRTGVLTPVAELEPVLLAGTTVSRATLHNEQEIARKDIRIGDLVLVEKAGEIIPAVVESVKSKRTGSETVFSMPAQCPVC
;
A
#
# COMPACT_ATOMS: atom_id res chain seq x y z
N ILE A 1 -16.75 -20.32 20.30
CA ILE A 1 -17.12 -19.95 18.91
C ILE A 1 -16.19 -18.84 18.48
N ALA A 2 -15.22 -19.13 17.60
CA ALA A 2 -14.32 -18.12 17.08
C ALA A 2 -15.07 -17.34 16.00
N TYR A 3 -15.55 -16.14 16.33
CA TYR A 3 -15.95 -15.18 15.31
C TYR A 3 -14.70 -14.90 14.48
N LYS A 4 -14.62 -15.49 13.29
CA LYS A 4 -13.65 -15.07 12.27
C LYS A 4 -14.03 -13.64 11.94
N PHE A 5 -13.36 -12.67 12.57
CA PHE A 5 -13.37 -11.30 12.11
C PHE A 5 -12.84 -11.36 10.68
N ASN A 6 -13.75 -11.32 9.70
CA ASN A 6 -13.33 -11.10 8.34
C ASN A 6 -12.59 -9.77 8.35
N PRO A 7 -11.31 -9.75 8.00
CA PRO A 7 -10.59 -8.50 7.97
C PRO A 7 -11.32 -7.55 7.04
N GLU A 8 -11.57 -6.32 7.50
CA GLU A 8 -12.19 -5.32 6.66
C GLU A 8 -11.22 -4.94 5.55
N ARG A 9 -11.69 -5.09 4.32
CA ARG A 9 -10.94 -4.84 3.09
C ARG A 9 -11.69 -3.85 2.23
N ALA A 10 -10.97 -2.93 1.62
CA ALA A 10 -11.51 -2.04 0.61
C ALA A 10 -10.58 -1.97 -0.60
N GLU A 11 -11.17 -1.90 -1.78
CA GLU A 11 -10.46 -1.57 -3.02
C GLU A 11 -10.31 -0.05 -3.11
N THR A 12 -9.10 0.42 -3.37
CA THR A 12 -8.84 1.85 -3.62
C THR A 12 -7.73 2.01 -4.64
N ARG A 13 -7.64 3.19 -5.25
CA ARG A 13 -6.62 3.50 -6.24
C ARG A 13 -5.32 3.92 -5.55
N LEU A 14 -4.21 3.29 -5.92
CA LEU A 14 -2.87 3.71 -5.55
C LEU A 14 -2.50 4.95 -6.39
N LYS A 15 -2.45 6.11 -5.75
CA LYS A 15 -2.11 7.38 -6.39
C LYS A 15 -0.60 7.54 -6.57
N ASP A 16 0.15 7.19 -5.54
CA ASP A 16 1.60 7.33 -5.53
C ASP A 16 2.24 6.44 -4.46
N ILE A 17 3.56 6.30 -4.47
CA ILE A 17 4.32 5.64 -3.39
C ILE A 17 5.41 6.58 -2.90
N SER A 18 5.25 7.05 -1.66
CA SER A 18 6.22 7.90 -0.99
C SER A 18 7.23 7.06 -0.20
N ILE A 19 8.48 7.53 -0.11
CA ILE A 19 9.52 6.90 0.71
C ILE A 19 9.67 7.66 2.02
N GLN A 20 9.41 6.99 3.12
CA GLN A 20 9.67 7.52 4.45
C GLN A 20 11.04 7.04 4.94
N VAL A 21 11.95 8.00 5.19
CA VAL A 21 13.26 7.71 5.77
C VAL A 21 13.15 7.67 7.29
N GLY A 22 13.35 6.49 7.88
CA GLY A 22 13.39 6.33 9.32
C GLY A 22 14.63 6.95 9.97
N ARG A 23 14.61 7.15 11.29
CA ARG A 23 15.75 7.71 12.06
C ARG A 23 17.05 6.88 11.93
N THR A 24 16.91 5.60 11.59
CA THR A 24 18.02 4.66 11.39
C THR A 24 18.47 4.57 9.93
N GLY A 25 17.92 5.39 9.03
CA GLY A 25 18.20 5.34 7.58
C GLY A 25 17.40 4.26 6.82
N VAL A 26 16.48 3.56 7.49
CA VAL A 26 15.61 2.56 6.84
C VAL A 26 14.60 3.26 5.94
N LEU A 27 14.62 2.94 4.65
CA LEU A 27 13.66 3.42 3.66
C LEU A 27 12.39 2.56 3.74
N THR A 28 11.29 3.15 4.18
CA THR A 28 9.99 2.49 4.27
C THR A 28 9.07 3.01 3.18
N PRO A 29 8.61 2.18 2.24
CA PRO A 29 7.67 2.61 1.22
C PRO A 29 6.25 2.72 1.82
N VAL A 30 5.59 3.84 1.53
CA VAL A 30 4.24 4.16 1.97
C VAL A 30 3.39 4.39 0.73
N ALA A 31 2.28 3.66 0.62
CA ALA A 31 1.30 3.86 -0.43
C ALA A 31 0.43 5.08 -0.14
N GLU A 32 0.40 6.03 -1.07
CA GLU A 32 -0.57 7.12 -1.11
C GLU A 32 -1.80 6.64 -1.89
N LEU A 33 -2.93 6.55 -1.21
CA LEU A 33 -4.14 5.95 -1.72
C LEU A 33 -5.21 7.02 -1.93
N GLU A 34 -6.16 6.73 -2.82
CA GLU A 34 -7.40 7.47 -2.86
C GLU A 34 -8.16 7.27 -1.52
N PRO A 35 -8.63 8.36 -0.86
CA PRO A 35 -9.32 8.25 0.41
C PRO A 35 -10.50 7.27 0.33
N VAL A 36 -10.42 6.19 1.10
CA VAL A 36 -11.42 5.13 1.11
C VAL A 36 -11.90 4.88 2.54
N LEU A 37 -13.18 4.60 2.70
CA LEU A 37 -13.75 4.25 4.00
C LEU A 37 -13.43 2.79 4.31
N LEU A 38 -12.74 2.55 5.42
CA LEU A 38 -12.33 1.22 5.90
C LEU A 38 -12.52 1.15 7.41
N ALA A 39 -13.33 0.21 7.91
CA ALA A 39 -13.62 0.05 9.34
C ALA A 39 -14.04 1.35 10.04
N GLY A 40 -14.93 2.11 9.39
CA GLY A 40 -15.43 3.40 9.90
C GLY A 40 -14.42 4.55 9.90
N THR A 41 -13.21 4.33 9.36
CA THR A 41 -12.15 5.35 9.25
C THR A 41 -11.76 5.59 7.80
N THR A 42 -11.46 6.84 7.45
CA THR A 42 -10.97 7.16 6.10
C THR A 42 -9.47 6.88 6.04
N VAL A 43 -9.10 5.93 5.19
CA VAL A 43 -7.71 5.55 4.93
C VAL A 43 -7.26 6.21 3.62
N SER A 44 -6.22 7.03 3.72
CA SER A 44 -5.55 7.64 2.57
C SER A 44 -4.11 7.17 2.40
N ARG A 45 -3.54 6.46 3.39
CA ARG A 45 -2.16 5.96 3.37
C ARG A 45 -2.12 4.55 3.89
N ALA A 46 -1.29 3.70 3.31
CA ALA A 46 -1.08 2.33 3.76
C ALA A 46 0.40 1.94 3.70
N THR A 47 0.83 1.03 4.56
CA THR A 47 2.19 0.48 4.48
C THR A 47 2.31 -0.55 3.36
N LEU A 48 3.44 -0.52 2.66
CA LEU A 48 3.83 -1.54 1.68
C LEU A 48 4.86 -2.53 2.22
N HIS A 49 5.22 -2.41 3.51
CA HIS A 49 6.26 -3.16 4.21
C HIS A 49 7.68 -2.98 3.67
N ASN A 50 7.97 -3.45 2.45
CA ASN A 50 9.29 -3.40 1.83
C ASN A 50 9.19 -3.53 0.30
N GLU A 51 10.30 -3.27 -0.41
CA GLU A 51 10.36 -3.39 -1.88
C GLU A 51 10.08 -4.82 -2.37
N GLN A 52 10.55 -5.84 -1.64
CA GLN A 52 10.39 -7.23 -2.03
C GLN A 52 8.91 -7.63 -2.08
N GLU A 53 8.11 -7.17 -1.12
CA GLU A 53 6.66 -7.38 -1.08
C GLU A 53 5.95 -6.61 -2.19
N ILE A 54 6.40 -5.39 -2.52
CA ILE A 54 5.90 -4.62 -3.66
C ILE A 54 6.13 -5.38 -4.96
N ALA A 55 7.35 -5.87 -5.19
CA ALA A 55 7.73 -6.62 -6.37
C ALA A 55 7.00 -7.98 -6.44
N ARG A 56 6.89 -8.67 -5.30
CA ARG A 56 6.19 -9.96 -5.19
C ARG A 56 4.70 -9.84 -5.47
N LYS A 57 4.06 -8.78 -4.97
CA LYS A 57 2.65 -8.47 -5.25
C LYS A 57 2.46 -7.77 -6.59
N ASP A 58 3.55 -7.32 -7.22
CA ASP A 58 3.59 -6.54 -8.47
C ASP A 58 2.73 -5.28 -8.35
N ILE A 59 2.87 -4.53 -7.26
CA ILE A 59 2.10 -3.30 -7.01
C ILE A 59 2.69 -2.16 -7.87
N ARG A 60 1.83 -1.46 -8.61
CA ARG A 60 2.23 -0.37 -9.52
C ARG A 60 1.46 0.90 -9.21
N ILE A 61 2.11 2.05 -9.36
CA ILE A 61 1.46 3.35 -9.18
C ILE A 61 0.36 3.50 -10.25
N GLY A 62 -0.85 3.87 -9.83
CA GLY A 62 -2.05 3.94 -10.66
C GLY A 62 -2.96 2.72 -10.58
N ASP A 63 -2.47 1.59 -10.05
CA ASP A 63 -3.27 0.37 -9.88
C ASP A 63 -4.41 0.54 -8.87
N LEU A 64 -5.45 -0.28 -9.02
CA LEU A 64 -6.35 -0.59 -7.92
C LEU A 64 -5.67 -1.58 -6.99
N VAL A 65 -5.69 -1.29 -5.70
CA VAL A 65 -5.08 -2.12 -4.65
C VAL A 65 -6.12 -2.46 -3.59
N LEU A 66 -6.01 -3.66 -3.04
CA LEU A 66 -6.81 -4.12 -1.92
C LEU A 66 -6.09 -3.76 -0.62
N VAL A 67 -6.74 -2.95 0.18
CA VAL A 67 -6.21 -2.46 1.46
C VAL A 67 -6.97 -3.13 2.56
N GLU A 68 -6.23 -3.62 3.55
CA GLU A 68 -6.77 -4.28 4.73
C GLU A 68 -6.30 -3.53 5.98
N LYS A 69 -7.16 -3.48 6.98
CA LYS A 69 -6.81 -2.94 8.29
C LYS A 69 -6.48 -4.09 9.24
N ALA A 70 -5.23 -4.16 9.70
CA ALA A 70 -4.85 -5.10 10.75
C ALA A 70 -5.34 -4.56 12.11
N GLY A 71 -6.58 -4.89 12.48
CA GLY A 71 -7.22 -4.36 13.69
C GLY A 71 -7.57 -2.88 13.56
N GLU A 72 -7.36 -2.09 14.62
CA GLU A 72 -7.79 -0.68 14.65
C GLU A 72 -6.74 0.33 14.18
N ILE A 73 -5.49 -0.06 13.96
CA ILE A 73 -4.37 0.91 13.95
C ILE A 73 -3.69 1.10 12.58
N ILE A 74 -3.30 0.03 11.86
CA ILE A 74 -2.41 0.17 10.69
C ILE A 74 -3.03 -0.44 9.42
N PRO A 75 -3.34 0.36 8.40
CA PRO A 75 -3.74 -0.14 7.08
C PRO A 75 -2.52 -0.62 6.27
N ALA A 76 -2.67 -1.77 5.61
CA ALA A 76 -1.64 -2.39 4.78
C ALA A 76 -2.23 -2.83 3.44
N VAL A 77 -1.39 -2.79 2.39
CA VAL A 77 -1.79 -3.29 1.07
C VAL A 77 -1.61 -4.80 0.99
N VAL A 78 -2.70 -5.51 0.72
CA VAL A 78 -2.73 -6.97 0.60
C VAL A 78 -2.32 -7.41 -0.80
N GLU A 79 -2.91 -6.83 -1.83
CA GLU A 79 -2.69 -7.22 -3.23
C GLU A 79 -3.06 -6.12 -4.22
N SER A 80 -2.52 -6.18 -5.44
CA SER A 80 -2.95 -5.35 -6.58
C SER A 80 -4.04 -6.05 -7.38
N VAL A 81 -5.08 -5.31 -7.79
CA VAL A 81 -6.18 -5.79 -8.65
C VAL A 81 -5.73 -5.76 -10.11
N LYS A 82 -4.91 -6.75 -10.48
CA LYS A 82 -4.30 -6.85 -11.83
C LYS A 82 -5.35 -6.89 -12.95
N SER A 83 -6.54 -7.41 -12.67
CA SER A 83 -7.64 -7.52 -13.63
C SER A 83 -8.19 -6.19 -14.11
N LYS A 84 -7.99 -5.10 -13.35
CA LYS A 84 -8.45 -3.75 -13.70
C LYS A 84 -7.34 -2.86 -14.24
N ARG A 85 -6.20 -3.45 -14.61
CA ARG A 85 -5.08 -2.72 -15.23
C ARG A 85 -5.46 -2.20 -16.60
N THR A 86 -5.09 -0.95 -16.81
CA THR A 86 -5.27 -0.19 -18.04
C THR A 86 -3.99 -0.14 -18.88
N GLY A 87 -2.84 -0.54 -18.31
CA GLY A 87 -1.53 -0.45 -18.95
C GLY A 87 -0.85 0.91 -18.77
N SER A 88 -1.51 1.85 -18.09
CA SER A 88 -0.95 3.17 -17.75
C SER A 88 -0.17 3.17 -16.43
N GLU A 89 -0.08 2.02 -15.76
CA GLU A 89 0.49 1.92 -14.43
C GLU A 89 2.02 1.91 -14.44
N THR A 90 2.63 2.60 -13.48
CA THR A 90 4.07 2.75 -13.38
C THR A 90 4.65 1.75 -12.38
N VAL A 91 5.65 0.97 -12.80
CA VAL A 91 6.35 0.07 -11.89
C VAL A 91 7.14 0.91 -10.90
N PHE A 92 6.86 0.70 -9.62
CA PHE A 92 7.61 1.34 -8.56
C PHE A 92 8.96 0.62 -8.36
N SER A 93 10.02 1.39 -8.24
CA SER A 93 11.36 0.90 -7.88
C SER A 93 11.88 1.74 -6.72
N MET A 94 12.42 1.10 -5.68
CA MET A 94 13.03 1.82 -4.58
C MET A 94 14.21 2.63 -5.12
N PRO A 95 14.37 3.91 -4.74
CA PRO A 95 15.52 4.68 -5.18
C PRO A 95 16.82 4.02 -4.67
N ALA A 96 17.77 3.77 -5.58
CA ALA A 96 19.07 3.20 -5.25
C ALA A 96 19.93 4.16 -4.38
N GLN A 97 19.61 5.44 -4.41
CA GLN A 97 20.26 6.48 -3.63
C GLN A 97 19.23 7.09 -2.67
N CYS A 98 19.57 7.16 -1.38
CA CYS A 98 18.68 7.70 -0.37
C CYS A 98 18.34 9.17 -0.73
N PRO A 99 17.05 9.56 -0.79
CA PRO A 99 16.64 10.88 -1.28
C PRO A 99 17.06 12.05 -0.38
N VAL A 100 17.77 11.77 0.72
CA VAL A 100 18.14 12.73 1.76
C VAL A 100 19.65 12.87 1.95
N CYS A 101 20.49 11.97 1.39
CA CYS A 101 21.94 11.99 1.59
C CYS A 101 22.76 12.07 0.30
#